data_AF-A0A024XAM6-F1
#
_entry.id   AF-A0A024XAM6-F1
#
_cell.length_a   1.000
_cell.length_b   1.000
_cell.length_c   1.000
_cell.angle_alpha   90.00
_cell.angle_beta   90.00
_cell.angle_gamma   90.00
#
_symmetry.space_group_name_H-M   'P 1'
#
loop_
_entity.id
_entity.type
_entity.pdbx_description
1 polymer ?
#
loop_
_entity_poly.entity_id
_entity_poly.type
_entity_poly.pdbx_seq_one_letter_code
_entity_poly.pdbx_strand_id
1 'polypeptide(L)'
;MKDYKSSGSNTCGYNPRNTNMYDKNYVGNNNTTDTNTSDNNTNDNNISDSNTSENNTNDVNVSSNNISDIKKGKEYKIISNENNKKNNNILFGNKMNCKYVSYECEHILFLSSFQLSFSFIFSMYCEFYYLSIINMGLFVTSILHWRKPELGLRRNIDIAMMLCSIIMHIIYSFYINSLCVFICFCSSILIASFYFIGKKFSYNSYSTLYHLSIHTIGNLSAITIYYISKKKFINNS
;
A
#
# COMPACT_ATOMS: atom_id res chain seq x y z
N MET A 1 1.18 -38.57 10.40
CA MET A 1 0.70 -37.24 10.82
C MET A 1 1.85 -36.58 11.57
N LYS A 2 2.33 -35.40 11.17
CA LYS A 2 3.47 -34.71 11.82
C LYS A 2 3.02 -33.32 12.26
N ASP A 3 3.18 -33.01 13.53
CA ASP A 3 2.70 -31.77 14.13
C ASP A 3 3.57 -30.58 13.74
N TYR A 4 2.98 -29.59 13.07
CA TYR A 4 3.62 -28.32 12.81
C TYR A 4 3.56 -27.44 14.07
N LYS A 5 4.64 -27.42 14.85
CA LYS A 5 4.83 -26.42 15.90
C LYS A 5 4.94 -25.03 15.28
N SER A 6 3.92 -24.20 15.51
CA SER A 6 3.98 -22.76 15.22
C SER A 6 4.89 -22.08 16.25
N SER A 7 6.14 -21.81 15.87
CA SER A 7 7.07 -20.99 16.65
C SER A 7 6.81 -19.50 16.37
N GLY A 8 6.67 -18.71 17.44
CA GLY A 8 6.14 -17.35 17.38
C GLY A 8 7.06 -16.33 16.69
N SER A 9 6.48 -15.50 15.83
CA SER A 9 7.13 -14.36 15.18
C SER A 9 6.83 -13.06 15.95
N ASN A 10 7.63 -12.74 16.97
CA ASN A 10 7.61 -11.46 17.67
C ASN A 10 8.93 -10.69 17.52
N THR A 11 9.36 -10.49 16.27
CA THR A 11 10.39 -9.53 15.91
C THR A 11 9.97 -8.79 14.65
N CYS A 12 9.84 -7.46 14.74
CA CYS A 12 9.58 -6.58 13.60
C CYS A 12 10.85 -6.42 12.75
N GLY A 13 11.32 -7.51 12.16
CA GLY A 13 12.46 -7.56 11.27
C GLY A 13 12.14 -7.00 9.88
N TYR A 14 11.78 -5.72 9.78
CA TYR A 14 11.96 -5.03 8.50
C TYR A 14 13.47 -4.89 8.29
N ASN A 15 14.01 -5.72 7.39
CA ASN A 15 15.43 -5.75 7.06
C ASN A 15 15.63 -5.06 5.70
N PRO A 16 15.89 -3.74 5.66
CA PRO A 16 16.13 -3.00 4.41
C PRO A 16 17.55 -3.27 3.89
N ARG A 17 17.93 -4.55 3.72
CA ARG A 17 19.12 -4.90 2.95
C ARG A 17 18.74 -4.93 1.47
N ASN A 18 19.34 -3.99 0.73
CA ASN A 18 19.33 -3.84 -0.73
C ASN A 18 18.07 -3.25 -1.41
N THR A 19 17.74 -2.00 -1.06
CA THR A 19 17.10 -1.04 -2.00
C THR A 19 18.05 0.07 -2.48
N ASN A 20 19.37 -0.08 -2.27
CA ASN A 20 20.39 0.81 -2.85
C ASN A 20 20.85 0.31 -4.24
N MET A 21 19.94 0.30 -5.21
CA MET A 21 20.30 0.25 -6.63
C MET A 21 19.11 0.78 -7.44
N TYR A 22 19.37 1.76 -8.32
CA TYR A 22 18.37 2.52 -9.09
C TYR A 22 17.45 3.44 -8.25
N ASP A 23 18.01 4.55 -7.75
CA ASP A 23 17.65 5.88 -8.26
C ASP A 23 18.53 6.98 -7.65
N LYS A 24 19.66 7.23 -8.32
CA LYS A 24 20.45 8.46 -8.19
C LYS A 24 20.71 8.99 -9.61
N ASN A 25 19.67 9.57 -10.22
CA ASN A 25 19.76 10.52 -11.33
C ASN A 25 18.38 11.15 -11.59
N TYR A 26 17.87 11.88 -10.58
CA TYR A 26 16.82 12.87 -10.81
C TYR A 26 17.32 14.23 -10.34
N VAL A 27 18.00 14.94 -11.26
CA VAL A 27 18.40 16.34 -11.06
C VAL A 27 17.16 17.20 -11.32
N GLY A 28 16.28 17.26 -10.34
CA GLY A 28 15.15 18.19 -10.33
C GLY A 28 15.68 19.61 -10.10
N ASN A 29 15.82 20.37 -11.19
CA ASN A 29 16.28 21.75 -11.13
C ASN A 29 15.16 22.64 -10.57
N ASN A 30 15.29 23.06 -9.31
CA ASN A 30 14.39 24.03 -8.69
C ASN A 30 14.80 25.45 -9.11
N ASN A 31 14.10 26.03 -10.08
CA ASN A 31 14.08 27.49 -10.26
C ASN A 31 12.64 27.98 -10.15
N THR A 32 12.33 28.59 -9.01
CA THR A 32 11.08 29.31 -8.76
C THR A 32 11.29 30.76 -9.16
N THR A 33 10.54 31.25 -10.15
CA THR A 33 10.40 32.69 -10.41
C THR A 33 8.94 32.98 -10.70
N ASP A 34 8.31 33.74 -9.79
CA ASP A 34 6.96 34.24 -9.97
C ASP A 34 6.92 35.29 -11.08
N THR A 35 5.97 35.18 -12.01
CA THR A 35 5.48 36.34 -12.76
C THR A 35 4.09 36.06 -13.34
N ASN A 36 3.07 36.72 -12.76
CA ASN A 36 1.83 36.99 -13.48
C ASN A 36 2.05 38.23 -14.35
N THR A 37 1.63 38.20 -15.61
CA THR A 37 0.83 39.23 -16.33
C THR A 37 0.55 38.71 -17.75
N SER A 38 -0.59 39.06 -18.32
CA SER A 38 -0.99 38.66 -19.67
C SER A 38 -0.37 39.56 -20.75
N ASP A 39 -0.13 39.02 -21.95
CA ASP A 39 -0.84 39.41 -23.18
C ASP A 39 -0.17 38.83 -24.44
N ASN A 40 -0.93 38.77 -25.54
CA ASN A 40 -0.45 38.36 -26.86
C ASN A 40 0.53 39.41 -27.43
N ASN A 41 1.66 39.01 -28.05
CA ASN A 41 1.76 38.96 -29.52
C ASN A 41 3.12 38.48 -30.08
N THR A 42 3.03 38.04 -31.34
CA THR A 42 4.01 37.96 -32.46
C THR A 42 5.55 38.09 -32.30
N ASN A 43 6.20 37.17 -33.02
CA ASN A 43 7.32 37.33 -33.97
C ASN A 43 8.82 37.19 -33.59
N ASP A 44 9.49 36.59 -34.58
CA ASP A 44 10.89 36.75 -35.01
C ASP A 44 12.08 36.19 -34.19
N ASN A 45 12.55 35.04 -34.71
CA ASN A 45 13.87 34.86 -35.34
C ASN A 45 15.19 35.13 -34.59
N ASN A 46 16.07 34.13 -34.76
CA ASN A 46 17.49 34.19 -35.17
C ASN A 46 18.62 34.00 -34.12
N ILE A 47 19.63 33.22 -34.57
CA ILE A 47 21.09 33.36 -34.29
C ILE A 47 21.58 33.14 -32.83
N SER A 48 22.74 32.53 -32.55
CA SER A 48 23.58 31.46 -33.17
C SER A 48 24.70 31.12 -32.16
N ASP A 49 25.28 29.91 -32.23
CA ASP A 49 26.65 29.50 -31.83
C ASP A 49 27.31 30.01 -30.53
N SER A 50 27.86 29.09 -29.71
CA SER A 50 29.32 28.98 -29.48
C SER A 50 29.70 27.79 -28.56
N ASN A 51 31.00 27.47 -28.51
CA ASN A 51 31.61 26.23 -28.00
C ASN A 51 32.05 26.24 -26.51
N THR A 52 32.65 25.10 -26.11
CA THR A 52 33.57 24.81 -24.98
C THR A 52 32.98 24.65 -23.56
N SER A 53 33.58 23.87 -22.64
CA SER A 53 34.88 23.15 -22.68
C SER A 53 34.83 21.69 -22.19
N GLU A 54 35.97 20.99 -22.30
CA GLU A 54 36.30 19.76 -21.56
C GLU A 54 36.45 20.02 -20.05
N ASN A 55 36.39 18.94 -19.23
CA ASN A 55 37.41 18.69 -18.21
C ASN A 55 37.38 17.24 -17.69
N ASN A 56 38.52 16.55 -17.80
CA ASN A 56 38.80 15.30 -17.10
C ASN A 56 39.12 15.56 -15.62
N THR A 57 38.81 14.60 -14.75
CA THR A 57 39.69 14.29 -13.60
C THR A 57 39.62 12.80 -13.29
N ASN A 58 40.79 12.16 -13.24
CA ASN A 58 40.98 10.78 -12.79
C ASN A 58 41.11 10.72 -11.26
N ASP A 59 41.39 9.50 -10.78
CA ASP A 59 41.87 9.16 -9.43
C ASP A 59 40.76 9.14 -8.33
N VAL A 60 40.82 8.28 -7.31
CA VAL A 60 41.94 7.51 -6.76
C VAL A 60 41.53 6.05 -6.48
N ASN A 61 42.40 5.10 -6.81
CA ASN A 61 42.30 3.71 -6.37
C ASN A 61 43.00 3.52 -5.01
N VAL A 62 42.28 3.19 -3.94
CA VAL A 62 42.87 2.85 -2.63
C VAL A 62 42.58 1.40 -2.27
N SER A 63 43.54 0.53 -2.58
CA SER A 63 43.66 -0.78 -1.97
C SER A 63 44.39 -0.66 -0.63
N SER A 64 43.82 -1.19 0.45
CA SER A 64 44.50 -1.31 1.74
C SER A 64 44.38 -2.74 2.27
N ASN A 65 45.53 -3.42 2.31
CA ASN A 65 45.73 -4.81 2.68
C ASN A 65 45.29 -5.17 4.13
N ASN A 66 44.93 -6.45 4.28
CA ASN A 66 45.29 -7.36 5.39
C ASN A 66 45.45 -6.78 6.82
N ILE A 67 44.55 -7.21 7.72
CA ILE A 67 44.87 -7.37 9.14
C ILE A 67 44.66 -8.83 9.53
N SER A 68 45.65 -9.38 10.25
CA SER A 68 45.84 -10.79 10.55
C SER A 68 45.17 -11.26 11.84
N ASP A 69 44.95 -12.58 11.89
CA ASP A 69 45.07 -13.47 13.05
C ASP A 69 44.87 -12.89 14.46
N ILE A 70 43.68 -13.11 15.04
CA ILE A 70 43.48 -13.11 16.48
C ILE A 70 43.04 -14.50 16.97
N LYS A 71 43.93 -15.11 17.76
CA LYS A 71 43.82 -16.44 18.36
C LYS A 71 42.50 -16.62 19.12
N LYS A 72 41.68 -17.60 18.72
CA LYS A 72 40.58 -18.12 19.55
C LYS A 72 41.09 -19.16 20.53
N GLY A 73 41.33 -18.71 21.76
CA GLY A 73 41.64 -19.58 22.89
C GLY A 73 41.30 -18.89 24.20
N LYS A 74 40.05 -19.03 24.65
CA LYS A 74 39.64 -18.79 26.04
C LYS A 74 38.33 -19.54 26.32
N GLU A 75 38.40 -20.39 27.31
CA GLU A 75 37.34 -21.28 27.78
C GLU A 75 36.45 -20.50 28.77
N TYR A 76 35.16 -20.34 28.44
CA TYR A 76 34.24 -19.55 29.26
C TYR A 76 33.57 -20.44 30.30
N LYS A 77 34.06 -20.38 31.54
CA LYS A 77 33.46 -21.06 32.69
C LYS A 77 32.13 -20.39 33.05
N ILE A 78 31.00 -20.97 32.60
CA ILE A 78 29.66 -20.48 32.93
C ILE A 78 29.40 -20.75 34.42
N ILE A 79 29.44 -19.70 35.24
CA ILE A 79 28.98 -19.74 36.62
C ILE A 79 27.47 -19.41 36.62
N SER A 80 26.65 -20.44 36.75
CA SER A 80 25.20 -20.33 36.89
C SER A 80 24.83 -19.85 38.30
N ASN A 81 24.65 -18.54 38.46
CA ASN A 81 24.12 -17.97 39.70
C ASN A 81 22.58 -18.01 39.70
N GLU A 82 22.01 -19.09 40.22
CA GLU A 82 20.64 -19.07 40.73
C GLU A 82 20.59 -18.17 41.97
N ASN A 83 20.04 -16.95 41.85
CA ASN A 83 19.35 -16.20 42.93
C ASN A 83 18.99 -14.76 42.50
N ASN A 84 18.01 -14.59 41.60
CA ASN A 84 17.35 -13.29 41.43
C ASN A 84 15.86 -13.43 41.05
N LYS A 85 15.10 -14.06 41.95
CA LYS A 85 13.66 -14.30 41.82
C LYS A 85 12.82 -13.11 42.32
N LYS A 86 13.01 -11.92 41.73
CA LYS A 86 12.12 -10.74 41.85
C LYS A 86 12.63 -9.57 40.99
N ASN A 87 12.21 -9.50 39.72
CA ASN A 87 12.05 -8.25 38.93
C ASN A 87 11.39 -8.54 37.56
N ASN A 88 10.24 -9.23 37.58
CA ASN A 88 9.50 -9.60 36.36
C ASN A 88 8.45 -8.55 35.94
N ASN A 89 8.46 -7.37 36.56
CA ASN A 89 7.54 -6.29 36.27
C ASN A 89 8.30 -5.15 35.57
N ILE A 90 7.68 -4.56 34.54
CA ILE A 90 8.18 -3.40 33.79
C ILE A 90 9.39 -3.71 32.87
N LEU A 91 9.31 -4.81 32.12
CA LEU A 91 9.77 -4.79 30.72
C LEU A 91 8.57 -4.79 29.76
N PHE A 92 7.65 -3.84 29.99
CA PHE A 92 6.82 -3.31 28.90
C PHE A 92 7.75 -2.53 27.96
N GLY A 93 8.56 -3.27 27.21
CA GLY A 93 9.45 -2.70 26.22
C GLY A 93 8.62 -1.84 25.26
N ASN A 94 9.08 -0.61 25.02
CA ASN A 94 8.45 0.31 24.09
C ASN A 94 8.13 -0.44 22.80
N LYS A 95 6.84 -0.73 22.60
CA LYS A 95 6.33 -1.48 21.45
C LYS A 95 6.47 -0.55 20.27
N MET A 96 7.66 -0.52 19.67
CA MET A 96 7.98 0.35 18.55
C MET A 96 6.91 0.14 17.50
N ASN A 97 6.16 1.20 17.21
CA ASN A 97 5.09 1.20 16.21
C ASN A 97 5.76 1.09 14.84
N CYS A 98 6.13 -0.13 14.49
CA CYS A 98 6.87 -0.46 13.29
C CYS A 98 5.90 -0.37 12.10
N LYS A 99 5.83 0.83 11.50
CA LYS A 99 5.19 1.02 10.21
C LYS A 99 5.81 0.04 9.21
N TYR A 100 4.97 -0.72 8.51
CA TYR A 100 5.40 -1.73 7.53
C TYR A 100 5.34 -1.21 6.09
N VAL A 101 5.06 0.09 5.91
CA VAL A 101 4.87 0.79 4.65
C VAL A 101 5.73 2.06 4.68
N SER A 102 6.28 2.48 3.54
CA SER A 102 6.97 3.77 3.45
C SER A 102 5.99 4.95 3.58
N TYR A 103 6.50 6.12 3.99
CA TYR A 103 5.70 7.33 4.19
C TYR A 103 4.91 7.73 2.93
N GLU A 104 5.56 7.72 1.76
CA GLU A 104 4.92 8.04 0.48
C GLU A 104 3.78 7.07 0.14
N CYS A 105 4.00 5.77 0.33
CA CYS A 105 2.98 4.76 0.09
C CYS A 105 1.82 4.86 1.09
N GLU A 106 2.07 5.17 2.37
CA GLU A 106 1.03 5.44 3.37
C GLU A 106 0.12 6.59 2.94
N HIS A 107 0.67 7.70 2.43
CA HIS A 107 -0.11 8.82 1.91
C HIS A 107 -0.95 8.44 0.67
N ILE A 108 -0.37 7.72 -0.29
CA ILE A 108 -1.10 7.26 -1.48
C ILE A 108 -2.24 6.29 -1.10
N LEU A 109 -1.99 5.38 -0.16
CA LEU A 109 -2.99 4.41 0.31
C LEU A 109 -4.12 5.09 1.07
N PHE A 110 -3.81 6.07 1.93
CA PHE A 110 -4.80 6.91 2.59
C PHE A 110 -5.68 7.68 1.59
N LEU A 111 -5.08 8.31 0.57
CA LEU A 111 -5.83 8.99 -0.49
C LEU A 111 -6.66 8.01 -1.33
N SER A 112 -6.15 6.80 -1.60
CA SER A 112 -6.89 5.78 -2.36
C SER A 112 -8.18 5.33 -1.66
N SER A 113 -8.24 5.43 -0.32
CA SER A 113 -9.43 5.10 0.46
C SER A 113 -10.65 5.94 0.05
N PHE A 114 -10.44 7.17 -0.43
CA PHE A 114 -11.52 8.05 -0.90
C PHE A 114 -12.19 7.56 -2.19
N GLN A 115 -11.56 6.66 -2.96
CA GLN A 115 -12.22 6.03 -4.11
C GLN A 115 -13.48 5.25 -3.69
N LEU A 116 -13.50 4.66 -2.50
CA LEU A 116 -14.68 3.94 -1.97
C LEU A 116 -15.91 4.82 -1.78
N SER A 117 -15.74 6.15 -1.69
CA SER A 117 -16.87 7.08 -1.60
C SER A 117 -17.74 7.08 -2.86
N PHE A 118 -17.19 6.73 -4.03
CA PHE A 118 -17.96 6.69 -5.29
C PHE A 118 -19.08 5.64 -5.24
N SER A 119 -18.80 4.42 -4.79
CA SER A 119 -19.84 3.38 -4.64
C SER A 119 -20.84 3.72 -3.54
N PHE A 120 -20.40 4.35 -2.45
CA PHE A 120 -21.29 4.86 -1.40
C PHE A 120 -22.28 5.92 -1.93
N ILE A 121 -21.79 6.95 -2.61
CA ILE A 121 -22.63 8.02 -3.18
C ILE A 121 -23.55 7.46 -4.27
N PHE A 122 -23.04 6.57 -5.13
CA PHE A 122 -23.83 5.99 -6.21
C PHE A 122 -24.93 5.02 -5.71
N SER A 123 -24.68 4.27 -4.63
CA SER A 123 -25.73 3.46 -3.97
C SER A 123 -26.81 4.32 -3.31
N MET A 124 -26.46 5.47 -2.72
CA MET A 124 -27.47 6.44 -2.25
C MET A 124 -28.31 6.98 -3.41
N TYR A 125 -27.67 7.39 -4.51
CA TYR A 125 -28.35 7.88 -5.71
C TYR A 125 -29.30 6.86 -6.34
N CYS A 126 -28.94 5.57 -6.33
CA CYS A 126 -29.83 4.50 -6.79
C CYS A 126 -30.90 4.06 -5.78
N GLU A 127 -30.92 4.63 -4.56
CA GLU A 127 -31.82 4.30 -3.43
C GLU A 127 -31.55 2.91 -2.80
N PHE A 128 -30.36 2.35 -3.00
CA PHE A 128 -29.95 1.07 -2.42
C PHE A 128 -29.32 1.23 -1.02
N TYR A 129 -30.11 1.74 -0.08
CA TYR A 129 -29.64 2.16 1.26
C TYR A 129 -28.84 1.09 2.02
N TYR A 130 -29.25 -0.19 1.97
CA TYR A 130 -28.53 -1.25 2.69
C TYR A 130 -27.13 -1.53 2.11
N LEU A 131 -26.97 -1.45 0.77
CA LEU A 131 -25.65 -1.54 0.12
C LEU A 131 -24.82 -0.29 0.42
N SER A 132 -25.47 0.87 0.52
CA SER A 132 -24.80 2.11 0.92
C SER A 132 -24.22 2.04 2.33
N ILE A 133 -24.94 1.46 3.30
CA ILE A 133 -24.41 1.22 4.66
C ILE A 133 -23.16 0.33 4.61
N ILE A 134 -23.16 -0.72 3.79
CA ILE A 134 -22.01 -1.62 3.62
C ILE A 134 -20.82 -0.89 2.96
N ASN A 135 -21.06 -0.06 1.94
CA ASN A 135 -20.01 0.76 1.32
C ASN A 135 -19.45 1.82 2.27
N MET A 136 -20.31 2.47 3.07
CA MET A 136 -19.91 3.43 4.10
C MET A 136 -19.05 2.75 5.18
N GLY A 137 -19.42 1.54 5.61
CA GLY A 137 -18.62 0.73 6.52
C GLY A 137 -17.22 0.46 5.97
N LEU A 138 -17.12 -0.02 4.73
CA LEU A 138 -15.85 -0.29 4.05
C LEU A 138 -14.99 0.99 3.86
N PHE A 139 -15.61 2.11 3.50
CA PHE A 139 -14.95 3.42 3.40
C PHE A 139 -14.36 3.86 4.75
N VAL A 140 -15.15 3.77 5.83
CA VAL A 140 -14.72 4.16 7.17
C VAL A 140 -13.63 3.23 7.71
N THR A 141 -13.72 1.91 7.52
CA THR A 141 -12.66 0.99 7.97
C THR A 141 -11.34 1.25 7.23
N SER A 142 -11.41 1.55 5.93
CA SER A 142 -10.23 1.80 5.11
C SER A 142 -9.52 3.08 5.54
N ILE A 143 -10.25 4.19 5.72
CA ILE A 143 -9.70 5.43 6.29
C ILE A 143 -9.10 5.20 7.68
N LEU A 144 -9.81 4.48 8.56
CA LEU A 144 -9.34 4.22 9.93
C LEU A 144 -8.07 3.36 9.97
N HIS A 145 -7.91 2.43 9.02
CA HIS A 145 -6.69 1.64 8.84
C HIS A 145 -5.56 2.50 8.27
N TRP A 146 -5.77 3.17 7.14
CA TRP A 146 -4.70 3.86 6.42
C TRP A 146 -4.23 5.16 7.07
N ARG A 147 -5.03 5.77 7.95
CA ARG A 147 -4.58 6.89 8.80
C ARG A 147 -3.41 6.51 9.72
N LYS A 148 -3.28 5.23 10.09
CA LYS A 148 -2.16 4.68 10.88
C LYS A 148 -1.94 3.20 10.47
N PRO A 149 -1.13 2.92 9.43
CA PRO A 149 -0.94 1.57 8.89
C PRO A 149 -0.13 0.69 9.85
N GLU A 150 -0.85 0.06 10.77
CA GLU A 150 -0.34 -0.85 11.80
C GLU A 150 -0.87 -2.26 11.55
N LEU A 151 0.00 -3.28 11.70
CA LEU A 151 -0.43 -4.68 11.70
C LEU A 151 -1.22 -4.98 12.98
N GLY A 152 -2.46 -5.45 12.85
CA GLY A 152 -3.29 -5.81 13.99
C GLY A 152 -4.78 -5.65 13.72
N LEU A 153 -5.53 -5.35 14.79
CA LEU A 153 -7.00 -5.38 14.80
C LEU A 153 -7.65 -4.49 13.72
N ARG A 154 -7.15 -3.27 13.49
CA ARG A 154 -7.71 -2.34 12.47
C ARG A 154 -7.67 -2.95 11.07
N ARG A 155 -6.52 -3.52 10.69
CA ARG A 155 -6.34 -4.21 9.41
C ARG A 155 -7.27 -5.43 9.28
N ASN A 156 -7.43 -6.20 10.36
CA ASN A 156 -8.31 -7.37 10.35
C ASN A 156 -9.78 -6.97 10.18
N ILE A 157 -10.21 -5.87 10.83
CA ILE A 157 -11.56 -5.30 10.66
C ILE A 157 -11.77 -4.83 9.21
N ASP A 158 -10.82 -4.11 8.62
CA ASP A 158 -10.92 -3.63 7.24
C ASP A 158 -11.01 -4.78 6.22
N ILE A 159 -10.17 -5.81 6.37
CA ILE A 159 -10.25 -7.03 5.54
C ILE A 159 -11.58 -7.76 5.74
N ALA A 160 -12.08 -7.86 6.97
CA ALA A 160 -13.37 -8.49 7.25
C ALA A 160 -14.55 -7.69 6.65
N MET A 161 -14.48 -6.37 6.68
CA MET A 161 -15.49 -5.48 6.08
C MET A 161 -15.48 -5.58 4.55
N MET A 162 -14.29 -5.69 3.94
CA MET A 162 -14.13 -5.97 2.50
C MET A 162 -14.75 -7.32 2.11
N LEU A 163 -14.50 -8.38 2.87
CA LEU A 163 -15.09 -9.70 2.63
C LEU A 163 -16.62 -9.68 2.80
N CYS A 164 -17.13 -8.99 3.82
CA CYS A 164 -18.57 -8.77 4.01
C CYS A 164 -19.19 -8.04 2.80
N SER A 165 -18.53 -6.98 2.30
CA SER A 165 -18.97 -6.26 1.12
C SER A 165 -19.02 -7.15 -0.12
N ILE A 166 -18.00 -7.97 -0.38
CA ILE A 166 -18.00 -8.93 -1.51
C ILE A 166 -19.18 -9.92 -1.38
N ILE A 167 -19.40 -10.50 -0.20
CA ILE A 167 -20.51 -11.45 0.03
C ILE A 167 -21.87 -10.78 -0.25
N MET A 168 -22.09 -9.56 0.25
CA MET A 168 -23.33 -8.81 0.01
C MET A 168 -23.54 -8.48 -1.47
N HIS A 169 -22.48 -8.15 -2.20
CA HIS A 169 -22.54 -7.92 -3.64
C HIS A 169 -22.83 -9.19 -4.45
N ILE A 170 -22.28 -10.35 -4.03
CA ILE A 170 -22.59 -11.65 -4.65
C ILE A 170 -24.07 -11.99 -4.46
N ILE A 171 -24.57 -11.93 -3.22
CA ILE A 171 -25.98 -12.21 -2.90
C ILE A 171 -26.91 -11.28 -3.69
N TYR A 172 -26.60 -9.98 -3.75
CA TYR A 172 -27.39 -9.02 -4.52
C TYR A 172 -27.35 -9.31 -6.04
N SER A 173 -26.19 -9.66 -6.57
CA SER A 173 -26.03 -9.99 -7.99
C SER A 173 -26.91 -11.16 -8.43
N PHE A 174 -27.03 -12.20 -7.59
CA PHE A 174 -27.92 -13.34 -7.81
C PHE A 174 -29.40 -12.94 -7.85
N TYR A 175 -29.82 -11.97 -7.05
CA TYR A 175 -31.19 -11.46 -7.06
C TYR A 175 -31.53 -10.64 -8.32
N ILE A 176 -30.52 -10.02 -8.94
CA ILE A 176 -30.72 -9.09 -10.07
C ILE A 176 -30.70 -9.80 -11.43
N ASN A 177 -29.55 -10.35 -11.87
CA ASN A 177 -29.41 -10.97 -13.19
C ASN A 177 -28.09 -11.76 -13.32
N SER A 178 -28.05 -12.77 -14.19
CA SER A 178 -26.85 -13.56 -14.51
C SER A 178 -25.66 -12.70 -14.97
N LEU A 179 -25.91 -11.60 -15.68
CA LEU A 179 -24.87 -10.64 -16.07
C LEU A 179 -24.20 -9.98 -14.85
N CYS A 180 -24.97 -9.64 -13.80
CA CYS A 180 -24.41 -9.10 -12.56
C CYS A 180 -23.58 -10.15 -11.83
N VAL A 181 -24.05 -11.41 -11.80
CA VAL A 181 -23.29 -12.54 -11.23
C VAL A 181 -21.96 -12.72 -11.94
N PHE A 182 -21.94 -12.66 -13.28
CA PHE A 182 -20.72 -12.75 -14.08
C PHE A 182 -19.75 -11.60 -13.78
N ILE A 183 -20.23 -10.36 -13.76
CA ILE A 183 -19.42 -9.17 -13.40
C ILE A 183 -18.81 -9.34 -12.00
N CYS A 184 -19.64 -9.71 -11.01
CA CYS A 184 -19.20 -9.89 -9.62
C CYS A 184 -18.15 -11.01 -9.49
N PHE A 185 -18.33 -12.13 -10.19
CA PHE A 185 -17.39 -13.25 -10.23
C PHE A 185 -16.03 -12.86 -10.82
N CYS A 186 -16.03 -12.25 -12.02
CA CYS A 186 -14.80 -11.78 -12.67
C CYS A 186 -14.07 -10.72 -11.83
N SER A 187 -14.79 -9.76 -11.26
CA SER A 187 -14.21 -8.76 -10.36
C SER A 187 -13.60 -9.38 -9.10
N SER A 188 -14.26 -10.38 -8.51
CA SER A 188 -13.76 -11.09 -7.32
C SER A 188 -12.46 -11.84 -7.62
N ILE A 189 -12.35 -12.50 -8.78
CA ILE A 189 -11.11 -13.17 -9.23
C ILE A 189 -9.98 -12.16 -9.43
N LEU A 190 -10.25 -11.02 -10.06
CA LEU A 190 -9.25 -9.97 -10.27
C LEU A 190 -8.77 -9.35 -8.96
N ILE A 191 -9.69 -9.04 -8.04
CA ILE A 191 -9.38 -8.52 -6.70
C ILE A 191 -8.51 -9.52 -5.92
N ALA A 192 -8.88 -10.81 -5.91
CA ALA A 192 -8.09 -11.85 -5.26
C ALA A 192 -6.68 -11.97 -5.89
N SER A 193 -6.60 -11.95 -7.22
CA SER A 193 -5.34 -12.03 -7.96
C SER A 193 -4.41 -10.85 -7.62
N PHE A 194 -4.92 -9.62 -7.67
CA PHE A 194 -4.16 -8.42 -7.30
C PHE A 194 -3.77 -8.40 -5.81
N TYR A 195 -4.59 -8.96 -4.92
CA TYR A 195 -4.22 -9.11 -3.52
C TYR A 195 -3.02 -10.06 -3.34
N PHE A 196 -3.05 -11.24 -3.99
CA PHE A 196 -1.93 -12.19 -3.92
C PHE A 196 -0.67 -11.67 -4.61
N ILE A 197 -0.80 -10.95 -5.73
CA ILE A 197 0.33 -10.34 -6.44
C ILE A 197 0.93 -9.18 -5.62
N GLY A 198 0.11 -8.22 -5.17
CA GLY A 198 0.54 -7.10 -4.34
C GLY A 198 1.25 -7.56 -3.06
N LYS A 199 0.75 -8.64 -2.43
CA LYS A 199 1.41 -9.25 -1.26
C LYS A 199 2.83 -9.76 -1.53
N LYS A 200 3.17 -10.19 -2.75
CA LYS A 200 4.54 -10.61 -3.12
C LYS A 200 5.53 -9.44 -3.14
N PHE A 201 5.05 -8.21 -3.35
CA PHE A 201 5.86 -7.00 -3.45
C PHE A 201 6.14 -6.30 -2.11
N SER A 202 5.90 -6.97 -0.98
CA SER A 202 6.36 -6.56 0.37
C SER A 202 6.06 -5.09 0.75
N TYR A 203 4.90 -4.58 0.36
CA TYR A 203 4.43 -3.21 0.66
C TYR A 203 5.30 -2.07 0.08
N ASN A 204 5.96 -2.31 -1.05
CA ASN A 204 6.58 -1.26 -1.87
C ASN A 204 5.56 -0.51 -2.76
N SER A 205 6.03 0.38 -3.64
CA SER A 205 5.22 1.14 -4.61
C SER A 205 4.34 0.26 -5.52
N TYR A 206 4.83 -0.89 -5.98
CA TYR A 206 4.02 -1.84 -6.77
C TYR A 206 2.90 -2.46 -5.93
N SER A 207 3.16 -2.81 -4.68
CA SER A 207 2.11 -3.29 -3.76
C SER A 207 1.02 -2.24 -3.56
N THR A 208 1.39 -0.95 -3.50
CA THR A 208 0.45 0.18 -3.44
C THR A 208 -0.38 0.30 -4.71
N LEU A 209 0.24 0.14 -5.90
CA LEU A 209 -0.48 0.15 -7.17
C LEU A 209 -1.50 -1.01 -7.29
N TYR A 210 -1.17 -2.21 -6.83
CA TYR A 210 -2.13 -3.31 -6.77
C TYR A 210 -3.28 -3.05 -5.77
N HIS A 211 -3.02 -2.38 -4.65
CA HIS A 211 -4.08 -1.97 -3.72
C HIS A 211 -5.03 -0.92 -4.32
N LEU A 212 -4.47 0.08 -5.00
CA LEU A 212 -5.25 1.07 -5.77
C LEU A 212 -6.11 0.39 -6.86
N SER A 213 -5.55 -0.62 -7.52
CA SER A 213 -6.25 -1.41 -8.54
C SER A 213 -7.41 -2.24 -7.97
N ILE A 214 -7.26 -2.77 -6.75
CA ILE A 214 -8.34 -3.44 -6.01
C ILE A 214 -9.50 -2.47 -5.73
N HIS A 215 -9.22 -1.27 -5.21
CA HIS A 215 -10.26 -0.25 -4.99
C HIS A 215 -10.93 0.15 -6.30
N THR A 216 -10.16 0.32 -7.38
CA THR A 216 -10.68 0.72 -8.69
C THR A 216 -11.64 -0.35 -9.26
N ILE A 217 -11.22 -1.63 -9.28
CA ILE A 217 -12.07 -2.73 -9.77
C ILE A 217 -13.29 -2.93 -8.88
N GLY A 218 -13.14 -2.87 -7.55
CA GLY A 218 -14.25 -3.00 -6.60
C GLY A 218 -15.32 -1.93 -6.84
N ASN A 219 -14.92 -0.66 -6.96
CA ASN A 219 -15.84 0.44 -7.22
C ASN A 219 -16.53 0.33 -8.58
N LEU A 220 -15.77 0.06 -9.65
CA LEU A 220 -16.35 -0.11 -10.99
C LEU A 220 -17.35 -1.27 -11.04
N SER A 221 -17.06 -2.39 -10.36
CA SER A 221 -17.96 -3.54 -10.25
C SER A 221 -19.28 -3.16 -9.55
N ALA A 222 -19.18 -2.55 -8.38
CA ALA A 222 -20.34 -2.12 -7.59
C ALA A 222 -21.22 -1.11 -8.35
N ILE A 223 -20.62 -0.06 -8.92
CA ILE A 223 -21.31 0.96 -9.72
C ILE A 223 -22.02 0.32 -10.92
N THR A 224 -21.36 -0.60 -11.63
CA THR A 224 -21.95 -1.29 -12.79
C THR A 224 -23.15 -2.15 -12.39
N ILE A 225 -23.04 -2.90 -11.27
CA ILE A 225 -24.15 -3.70 -10.73
C ILE A 225 -25.32 -2.79 -10.34
N TYR A 226 -25.08 -1.65 -9.68
CA TYR A 226 -26.16 -0.74 -9.26
C TYR A 226 -26.85 -0.09 -10.46
N TYR A 227 -26.08 0.32 -11.48
CA TYR A 227 -26.63 0.88 -12.72
C TYR A 227 -27.55 -0.12 -13.45
N ILE A 228 -27.10 -1.37 -13.61
CA ILE A 228 -27.92 -2.44 -14.20
C ILE A 228 -29.17 -2.71 -13.36
N SER A 229 -29.04 -2.71 -12.03
CA SER A 229 -30.15 -2.93 -11.10
C SER A 229 -31.21 -1.83 -11.18
N LYS A 230 -30.79 -0.55 -11.18
CA LYS A 230 -31.71 0.59 -11.30
C LYS A 230 -32.43 0.60 -12.65
N LYS A 231 -31.71 0.29 -13.75
CA LYS A 231 -32.29 0.14 -15.09
C LYS A 231 -33.33 -1.00 -15.14
N LYS A 232 -33.07 -2.15 -14.50
CA LYS A 232 -34.03 -3.25 -14.41
C LYS A 232 -35.29 -2.87 -13.63
N PHE A 233 -35.14 -2.10 -12.54
CA PHE A 233 -36.27 -1.64 -11.73
C PHE A 233 -37.21 -0.72 -12.51
N ILE A 234 -36.66 0.26 -13.23
CA ILE A 234 -37.43 1.20 -14.07
C ILE A 234 -38.22 0.46 -15.17
N ASN A 235 -37.61 -0.54 -15.82
CA ASN A 235 -38.28 -1.32 -16.88
C ASN A 235 -39.41 -2.23 -16.38
N ASN A 236 -39.52 -2.45 -15.08
CA ASN A 236 -40.51 -3.33 -14.44
C ASN A 236 -41.56 -2.57 -13.62
N SER A 237 -41.53 -1.23 -13.65
CA SER A 237 -42.46 -0.32 -12.94
C SER A 237 -43.46 0.30 -13.91
#